data_AF-A0AAV2YF44-F1
#
_entry.id   AF-A0AAV2YF44-F1
#
_cell.length_a   1.000
_cell.length_b   1.000
_cell.length_c   1.000
_cell.angle_alpha   90.00
_cell.angle_beta   90.00
_cell.angle_gamma   90.00
#
_symmetry.space_group_name_H-M   'P 1'
#
loop_
_entity.id
_entity.type
_entity.pdbx_description
1 polymer ?
#
loop_
_entity_poly.entity_id
_entity_poly.type
_entity_poly.pdbx_seq_one_letter_code
_entity_poly.pdbx_strand_id
1 'polypeptide(L)'
;MLPIATTNYFAQRRDDGGLIGSIAGGAGSLVTFFTSPWIGQASDRYGRKAFIMFSQIVRLGYPASFIYFILLNGSIWPFYTMQFVNAALAIMGVACASIADVVAPKDRAATFGILYAAFAVGFCSGAGISPLFSHTHVLIISTALYCLRAIWAVAVIQETLADDQRRVSSHVFENPVHGIAILFRSKLFTRLTALIALTSFVANGIFQIRLFYLNGSIIAQSLLLKLLMDCIQERGVIVVALLGRILECGSYAATAFYPHKWIVFAAMIPSSIGDLSFAAIASLKSINCSVQEQGRLQGAIYGARAIFEAAGPIVYAAMYSAMLHDTSHATPFVLSMVLYVLGISIACILPASKTSRTESIDHDEKVVRAAPSTADFALAEPLLDDPKVEVLI
;
A
#
# COMPACT_ATOMS: atom_id res chain seq x y z
N MET A 1 -14.41 -7.33 -7.28
CA MET A 1 -15.66 -8.07 -7.56
C MET A 1 -15.47 -9.56 -7.38
N LEU A 2 -14.61 -10.22 -8.17
CA LEU A 2 -14.48 -11.68 -8.15
C LEU A 2 -14.12 -12.31 -6.79
N PRO A 3 -13.14 -11.81 -6.01
CA PRO A 3 -12.80 -12.40 -4.69
C PRO A 3 -13.93 -12.30 -3.66
N ILE A 4 -14.77 -11.27 -3.75
CA ILE A 4 -15.91 -11.08 -2.84
C ILE A 4 -17.05 -12.01 -3.25
N ALA A 5 -17.32 -12.10 -4.55
CA ALA A 5 -18.30 -13.02 -5.11
C ALA A 5 -17.95 -14.48 -4.81
N THR A 6 -16.67 -14.85 -4.83
CA THR A 6 -16.20 -16.19 -4.44
C THR A 6 -16.44 -16.46 -2.96
N THR A 7 -16.12 -15.51 -2.08
CA THR A 7 -16.34 -15.67 -0.63
C THR A 7 -17.83 -15.84 -0.32
N ASN A 8 -18.70 -15.05 -0.96
CA ASN A 8 -20.15 -15.17 -0.80
C ASN A 8 -20.68 -16.49 -1.37
N TYR A 9 -20.16 -16.94 -2.51
CA TYR A 9 -20.52 -18.22 -3.12
C TYR A 9 -20.21 -19.41 -2.20
N PHE A 10 -19.04 -19.43 -1.56
CA PHE A 10 -18.68 -20.50 -0.62
C PHE A 10 -19.42 -20.38 0.72
N ALA A 11 -19.67 -19.17 1.22
CA ALA A 11 -20.42 -18.95 2.45
C ALA A 11 -21.87 -19.44 2.35
N GLN A 12 -22.50 -19.29 1.17
CA GLN A 12 -23.88 -19.76 0.94
C GLN A 12 -23.99 -21.28 0.85
N ARG A 13 -22.90 -21.99 0.53
CA ARG A 13 -22.90 -23.45 0.32
C ARG A 13 -22.70 -24.29 1.59
N ARG A 14 -22.43 -23.69 2.76
CA ARG A 14 -22.25 -24.40 4.05
C ARG A 14 -21.18 -25.53 4.04
N ASP A 15 -20.25 -25.50 3.10
CA ASP A 15 -19.15 -26.48 3.01
C ASP A 15 -17.91 -26.04 3.80
N ASP A 16 -16.95 -26.96 4.01
CA ASP A 16 -15.61 -26.76 4.59
C ASP A 16 -14.78 -25.62 3.93
N GLY A 17 -15.31 -25.00 2.87
CA GLY A 17 -14.73 -23.88 2.14
C GLY A 17 -14.44 -22.64 2.99
N GLY A 18 -15.12 -22.45 4.13
CA GLY A 18 -14.80 -21.38 5.08
C GLY A 18 -13.45 -21.56 5.78
N LEU A 19 -13.14 -22.80 6.20
CA LEU A 19 -11.87 -23.15 6.82
C LEU A 19 -10.75 -23.13 5.77
N ILE A 20 -10.98 -23.74 4.61
CA ILE A 20 -10.01 -23.77 3.51
C ILE A 20 -9.70 -22.36 2.99
N GLY A 21 -10.71 -21.49 2.89
CA GLY A 21 -10.53 -20.09 2.52
C GLY A 21 -9.69 -19.30 3.53
N SER A 22 -9.88 -19.57 4.83
CA SER A 22 -9.10 -18.95 5.91
C SER A 22 -7.64 -19.42 5.91
N ILE A 23 -7.41 -20.73 5.71
CA ILE A 23 -6.07 -21.31 5.55
C ILE A 23 -5.37 -20.74 4.32
N ALA A 24 -6.07 -20.66 3.19
CA ALA A 24 -5.55 -20.08 1.96
C ALA A 24 -5.19 -18.59 2.12
N GLY A 25 -6.00 -17.84 2.87
CA GLY A 25 -5.71 -16.45 3.21
C GLY A 25 -4.45 -16.30 4.06
N GLY A 26 -4.34 -17.06 5.15
CA GLY A 26 -3.15 -17.05 6.02
C GLY A 26 -1.88 -17.48 5.29
N ALA A 27 -1.97 -18.53 4.47
CA ALA A 27 -0.87 -18.99 3.64
C ALA A 27 -0.49 -17.96 2.55
N GLY A 28 -1.47 -17.23 2.00
CA GLY A 28 -1.23 -16.10 1.11
C GLY A 28 -0.42 -14.96 1.75
N SER A 29 -0.66 -14.66 3.03
CA SER A 29 0.14 -13.67 3.75
C SER A 29 1.58 -14.11 3.98
N LEU A 30 1.81 -15.40 4.28
CA LEU A 30 3.16 -15.96 4.38
C LEU A 30 3.89 -15.90 3.03
N VAL A 31 3.19 -16.23 1.95
CA VAL A 31 3.74 -16.10 0.59
C VAL A 31 4.12 -14.65 0.31
N THR A 32 3.23 -13.71 0.59
CA THR A 32 3.48 -12.27 0.41
C THR A 32 4.68 -11.79 1.23
N PHE A 33 4.86 -12.29 2.45
CA PHE A 33 6.01 -11.95 3.30
C PHE A 33 7.35 -12.28 2.61
N PHE A 34 7.45 -13.43 1.96
CA PHE A 34 8.67 -13.84 1.27
C PHE A 34 8.80 -13.23 -0.12
N THR A 35 7.70 -13.17 -0.89
CA THR A 35 7.75 -12.75 -2.28
C THR A 35 7.75 -11.23 -2.46
N SER A 36 7.16 -10.46 -1.54
CA SER A 36 7.09 -9.00 -1.68
C SER A 36 8.49 -8.34 -1.67
N PRO A 37 9.43 -8.70 -0.78
CA PRO A 37 10.82 -8.24 -0.86
C PRO A 37 11.51 -8.63 -2.17
N TRP A 38 11.28 -9.86 -2.67
CA TRP A 38 11.85 -10.31 -3.94
C TRP A 38 11.32 -9.52 -5.13
N ILE A 39 10.02 -9.28 -5.18
CA ILE A 39 9.40 -8.48 -6.24
C ILE A 39 9.90 -7.05 -6.19
N GLY A 40 10.05 -6.49 -4.99
CA GLY A 40 10.66 -5.18 -4.78
C GLY A 40 12.05 -5.09 -5.41
N GLN A 41 12.95 -5.98 -5.00
CA GLN A 41 14.32 -6.06 -5.52
C GLN A 41 14.37 -6.31 -7.02
N ALA A 42 13.56 -7.25 -7.51
CA ALA A 42 13.56 -7.59 -8.92
C ALA A 42 13.06 -6.41 -9.76
N SER A 43 12.08 -5.65 -9.27
CA SER A 43 11.63 -4.42 -9.93
C SER A 43 12.66 -3.28 -9.92
N ASP A 44 13.60 -3.26 -8.97
CA ASP A 44 14.74 -2.32 -8.99
C ASP A 44 15.75 -2.65 -10.12
N ARG A 45 15.87 -3.93 -10.53
CA ARG A 45 16.82 -4.35 -11.58
C ARG A 45 16.21 -4.41 -12.97
N TYR A 46 15.07 -5.09 -13.12
CA TYR A 46 14.46 -5.32 -14.43
C TYR A 46 13.45 -4.22 -14.84
N GLY A 47 13.24 -3.22 -13.98
CA GLY A 47 12.33 -2.11 -14.23
C GLY A 47 10.95 -2.30 -13.60
N ARG A 48 10.30 -1.19 -13.26
CA ARG A 48 8.98 -1.19 -12.60
C ARG A 48 7.89 -1.66 -13.55
N LYS A 49 7.93 -1.19 -14.80
CA LYS A 49 6.91 -1.47 -15.81
C LYS A 49 6.85 -2.97 -16.10
N ALA A 50 8.01 -3.59 -16.32
CA ALA A 50 8.12 -5.02 -16.61
C ALA A 50 7.40 -5.89 -15.57
N PHE A 51 7.60 -5.61 -14.28
CA PHE A 51 6.95 -6.35 -13.20
C PHE A 51 5.46 -6.09 -13.08
N ILE A 52 5.02 -4.83 -13.21
CA ILE A 52 3.59 -4.52 -13.14
C ILE A 52 2.84 -5.22 -14.29
N MET A 53 3.39 -5.17 -15.50
CA MET A 53 2.83 -5.87 -16.68
C MET A 53 2.80 -7.38 -16.46
N PHE A 54 3.92 -7.98 -16.06
CA PHE A 54 4.02 -9.42 -15.81
C PHE A 54 2.98 -9.88 -14.78
N SER A 55 2.88 -9.21 -13.63
CA SER A 55 1.88 -9.52 -12.61
C SER A 55 0.44 -9.37 -13.15
N GLN A 56 0.18 -8.34 -13.95
CA GLN A 56 -1.14 -8.08 -14.52
C GLN A 56 -1.57 -9.22 -15.47
N ILE A 57 -0.66 -9.67 -16.34
CA ILE A 57 -0.88 -10.75 -17.31
C ILE A 57 -1.10 -12.09 -16.60
N VAL A 58 -0.22 -12.47 -15.68
CA VAL A 58 -0.34 -13.74 -14.94
C VAL A 58 -1.67 -13.81 -14.17
N ARG A 59 -2.13 -12.67 -13.62
CA ARG A 59 -3.40 -12.58 -12.90
C ARG A 59 -4.65 -12.78 -13.78
N LEU A 60 -4.55 -12.82 -15.12
CA LEU A 60 -5.65 -13.27 -15.98
C LEU A 60 -6.03 -14.73 -15.73
N GLY A 61 -5.11 -15.52 -15.19
CA GLY A 61 -5.38 -16.89 -14.77
C GLY A 61 -6.43 -16.99 -13.66
N TYR A 62 -6.63 -15.93 -12.86
CA TYR A 62 -7.61 -15.92 -11.78
C TYR A 62 -9.06 -16.07 -12.29
N PRO A 63 -9.60 -15.18 -13.15
CA PRO A 63 -10.92 -15.40 -13.74
C PRO A 63 -10.99 -16.68 -14.58
N ALA A 64 -9.92 -17.05 -15.29
CA ALA A 64 -9.89 -18.30 -16.08
C ALA A 64 -10.06 -19.55 -15.20
N SER A 65 -9.39 -19.61 -14.05
CA SER A 65 -9.50 -20.71 -13.09
C SER A 65 -10.90 -20.82 -12.48
N PHE A 66 -11.58 -19.68 -12.27
CA PHE A 66 -12.93 -19.66 -11.73
C PHE A 66 -13.99 -19.99 -12.78
N ILE A 67 -13.79 -19.59 -14.03
CA ILE A 67 -14.57 -20.06 -15.19
C ILE A 67 -14.46 -21.57 -15.32
N TYR A 68 -13.24 -22.12 -15.24
CA TYR A 68 -13.03 -23.56 -15.28
C TYR A 68 -13.79 -24.29 -14.17
N PHE A 69 -13.77 -23.75 -12.95
CA PHE A 69 -14.52 -24.33 -11.83
C PHE A 69 -16.05 -24.28 -12.04
N ILE A 70 -16.61 -23.10 -12.35
CA ILE A 70 -18.07 -22.91 -12.39
C ILE A 70 -18.71 -23.40 -13.70
N LEU A 71 -18.16 -23.03 -14.86
CA LEU A 71 -18.81 -23.26 -16.15
C LEU A 71 -18.45 -24.62 -16.74
N LEU A 72 -17.24 -25.12 -16.45
CA LEU A 72 -16.76 -26.40 -16.98
C LEU A 72 -16.89 -27.54 -15.95
N ASN A 73 -17.49 -27.27 -14.78
CA ASN A 73 -17.58 -28.20 -13.65
C ASN A 73 -16.22 -28.83 -13.30
N GLY A 74 -15.16 -28.03 -13.44
CA GLY A 74 -13.79 -28.45 -13.19
C GLY A 74 -13.45 -28.52 -11.70
N SER A 75 -12.23 -28.94 -11.40
CA SER A 75 -11.68 -28.91 -10.05
C SER A 75 -11.51 -27.48 -9.54
N ILE A 76 -11.71 -27.26 -8.22
CA ILE A 76 -11.48 -25.97 -7.55
C ILE A 76 -9.99 -25.64 -7.33
N TRP A 77 -9.12 -26.65 -7.37
CA TRP A 77 -7.69 -26.48 -7.06
C TRP A 77 -6.96 -25.41 -7.88
N PRO A 78 -7.19 -25.26 -9.21
CA PRO A 78 -6.60 -24.16 -9.98
C PRO A 78 -6.95 -22.77 -9.46
N PHE A 79 -8.15 -22.59 -8.89
CA PHE A 79 -8.55 -21.31 -8.28
C PHE A 79 -7.73 -21.01 -7.02
N TYR A 80 -7.54 -22.00 -6.15
CA TYR A 80 -6.67 -21.83 -4.98
C TYR A 80 -5.22 -21.60 -5.40
N THR A 81 -4.70 -22.29 -6.40
CA THR A 81 -3.37 -22.02 -6.96
C THR A 81 -3.25 -20.57 -7.43
N MET A 82 -4.28 -20.04 -8.10
CA MET A 82 -4.29 -18.65 -8.54
C MET A 82 -4.43 -17.65 -7.40
N GLN A 83 -5.06 -17.99 -6.27
CA GLN A 83 -5.02 -17.18 -5.04
C GLN A 83 -3.59 -17.06 -4.51
N PHE A 84 -2.85 -18.17 -4.48
CA PHE A 84 -1.44 -18.18 -4.08
C PHE A 84 -0.57 -17.34 -5.02
N VAL A 85 -0.75 -17.48 -6.34
CA VAL A 85 -0.04 -16.67 -7.35
C VAL A 85 -0.40 -15.18 -7.22
N ASN A 86 -1.65 -14.85 -6.93
CA ASN A 86 -2.09 -13.48 -6.72
C ASN A 86 -1.41 -12.84 -5.51
N ALA A 87 -1.30 -13.57 -4.40
CA ALA A 87 -0.57 -13.15 -3.20
C ALA A 87 0.94 -13.04 -3.47
N ALA A 88 1.51 -14.02 -4.17
CA ALA A 88 2.91 -14.03 -4.55
C ALA A 88 3.28 -12.79 -5.35
N LEU A 89 2.47 -12.41 -6.35
CA LEU A 89 2.72 -11.31 -7.28
C LEU A 89 2.10 -9.97 -6.85
N ALA A 90 2.07 -9.68 -5.54
CA ALA A 90 1.53 -8.44 -4.99
C ALA A 90 2.32 -7.19 -5.47
N ILE A 91 1.65 -6.28 -6.18
CA ILE A 91 2.28 -5.11 -6.83
C ILE A 91 2.20 -3.81 -6.05
N MET A 92 1.52 -3.74 -4.91
CA MET A 92 1.31 -2.47 -4.20
C MET A 92 2.64 -1.81 -3.78
N GLY A 93 3.63 -2.62 -3.40
CA GLY A 93 4.99 -2.12 -3.13
C GLY A 93 5.67 -1.55 -4.38
N VAL A 94 5.59 -2.24 -5.52
CA VAL A 94 6.16 -1.76 -6.79
C VAL A 94 5.46 -0.49 -7.26
N ALA A 95 4.14 -0.40 -7.13
CA ALA A 95 3.38 0.80 -7.47
C ALA A 95 3.77 2.01 -6.59
N CYS A 96 3.95 1.80 -5.28
CA CYS A 96 4.48 2.86 -4.40
C CYS A 96 5.92 3.25 -4.76
N ALA A 97 6.74 2.30 -5.21
CA ALA A 97 8.08 2.59 -5.69
C ALA A 97 8.04 3.41 -6.99
N SER A 98 7.23 3.03 -7.97
CA SER A 98 7.02 3.79 -9.21
C SER A 98 6.55 5.23 -8.96
N ILE A 99 5.65 5.44 -8.00
CA ILE A 99 5.23 6.78 -7.59
C ILE A 99 6.41 7.55 -6.99
N ALA A 100 7.19 6.92 -6.12
CA ALA A 100 8.34 7.59 -5.49
C ALA A 100 9.47 7.92 -6.48
N ASP A 101 9.61 7.15 -7.56
CA ASP A 101 10.59 7.39 -8.63
C ASP A 101 10.29 8.70 -9.39
N VAL A 102 9.01 9.11 -9.52
CA VAL A 102 8.61 10.28 -10.33
C VAL A 102 8.04 11.45 -9.52
N VAL A 103 7.58 11.21 -8.29
CA VAL A 103 6.94 12.22 -7.42
C VAL A 103 7.94 12.79 -6.41
N ALA A 104 7.97 14.12 -6.32
CA ALA A 104 8.78 14.86 -5.37
C ALA A 104 8.46 14.45 -3.91
N PRO A 105 9.47 14.39 -3.01
CA PRO A 105 9.32 13.95 -1.61
C PRO A 105 8.11 14.52 -0.87
N LYS A 106 7.84 15.81 -1.04
CA LYS A 106 6.73 16.52 -0.39
C LYS A 106 5.34 15.95 -0.74
N ASP A 107 5.15 15.52 -1.99
CA ASP A 107 3.84 15.09 -2.50
C ASP A 107 3.65 13.56 -2.43
N ARG A 108 4.70 12.80 -2.11
CA ARG A 108 4.67 11.32 -2.10
C ARG A 108 3.57 10.76 -1.21
N ALA A 109 3.38 11.33 -0.02
CA ALA A 109 2.37 10.83 0.91
C ALA A 109 0.95 11.02 0.37
N ALA A 110 0.65 12.19 -0.19
CA ALA A 110 -0.64 12.48 -0.81
C ALA A 110 -0.89 11.55 -2.02
N THR A 111 0.11 11.33 -2.87
CA THR A 111 -0.02 10.44 -4.03
C THR A 111 -0.17 8.97 -3.63
N PHE A 112 0.52 8.52 -2.57
CA PHE A 112 0.27 7.21 -1.97
C PHE A 112 -1.17 7.10 -1.44
N GLY A 113 -1.69 8.15 -0.80
CA GLY A 113 -3.09 8.23 -0.41
C GLY A 113 -4.05 8.04 -1.58
N ILE A 114 -3.84 8.75 -2.70
CA ILE A 114 -4.66 8.58 -3.91
C ILE A 114 -4.61 7.14 -4.43
N LEU A 115 -3.44 6.50 -4.43
CA LEU A 115 -3.30 5.08 -4.81
C LEU A 115 -4.14 4.17 -3.90
N TYR A 116 -4.11 4.38 -2.58
CA TYR A 116 -4.94 3.62 -1.64
C TYR A 116 -6.43 3.93 -1.80
N ALA A 117 -6.78 5.18 -2.08
CA ALA A 117 -8.16 5.58 -2.32
C ALA A 117 -8.73 4.88 -3.55
N ALA A 118 -7.94 4.76 -4.64
CA ALA A 118 -8.33 4.01 -5.82
C ALA A 118 -8.59 2.53 -5.52
N PHE A 119 -7.75 1.91 -4.68
CA PHE A 119 -7.98 0.54 -4.20
C PHE A 119 -9.28 0.44 -3.39
N ALA A 120 -9.52 1.37 -2.46
CA ALA A 120 -10.74 1.42 -1.66
C ALA A 120 -11.99 1.60 -2.53
N VAL A 121 -11.96 2.50 -3.52
CA VAL A 121 -13.04 2.68 -4.51
C VAL A 121 -13.32 1.37 -5.26
N GLY A 122 -12.29 0.70 -5.77
CA GLY A 122 -12.44 -0.57 -6.48
C GLY A 122 -13.02 -1.68 -5.60
N PHE A 123 -12.64 -1.71 -4.32
CA PHE A 123 -13.19 -2.63 -3.34
C PHE A 123 -14.67 -2.33 -3.03
N CYS A 124 -15.01 -1.08 -2.73
CA CYS A 124 -16.38 -0.64 -2.41
C CYS A 124 -17.34 -0.83 -3.56
N SER A 125 -16.99 -0.29 -4.73
CA SER A 125 -17.80 -0.44 -5.95
C SER A 125 -17.95 -1.91 -6.28
N GLY A 126 -16.88 -2.71 -6.14
CA GLY A 126 -16.94 -4.15 -6.34
C GLY A 126 -17.90 -4.87 -5.38
N ALA A 127 -17.82 -4.57 -4.08
CA ALA A 127 -18.65 -5.17 -3.05
C ALA A 127 -20.13 -4.75 -3.18
N GLY A 128 -20.39 -3.47 -3.43
CA GLY A 128 -21.74 -2.91 -3.49
C GLY A 128 -22.49 -3.25 -4.78
N ILE A 129 -21.78 -3.34 -5.91
CA ILE A 129 -22.41 -3.62 -7.21
C ILE A 129 -22.56 -5.13 -7.45
N SER A 130 -21.63 -5.97 -6.94
CA SER A 130 -21.66 -7.42 -7.22
C SER A 130 -22.97 -8.16 -6.85
N PRO A 131 -23.71 -7.83 -5.78
CA PRO A 131 -24.96 -8.50 -5.44
C PRO A 131 -26.11 -8.17 -6.39
N LEU A 132 -25.99 -7.10 -7.20
CA LEU A 132 -27.01 -6.70 -8.18
C LEU A 132 -26.99 -7.59 -9.44
N PHE A 133 -25.95 -8.40 -9.61
CA PHE A 133 -25.74 -9.23 -10.78
C PHE A 133 -25.78 -10.71 -10.42
N SER A 134 -26.23 -11.56 -11.35
CA SER A 134 -26.11 -13.01 -11.18
C SER A 134 -24.63 -13.44 -11.21
N HIS A 135 -24.31 -14.60 -10.63
CA HIS A 135 -22.94 -15.11 -10.57
C HIS A 135 -22.23 -15.15 -11.94
N THR A 136 -22.95 -15.53 -13.00
CA THR A 136 -22.42 -15.56 -14.37
C THR A 136 -22.08 -14.16 -14.89
N HIS A 137 -22.94 -13.16 -14.66
CA HIS A 137 -22.67 -11.78 -15.06
C HIS A 137 -21.46 -11.21 -14.30
N VAL A 138 -21.37 -11.47 -12.99
CA VAL A 138 -20.21 -11.03 -12.18
C VAL A 138 -18.91 -11.64 -12.72
N LEU A 139 -18.95 -12.89 -13.15
CA LEU A 139 -17.80 -13.58 -13.73
C LEU A 139 -17.37 -12.97 -15.06
N ILE A 140 -18.31 -12.73 -15.97
CA ILE A 140 -18.04 -12.10 -17.28
C ILE A 140 -17.49 -10.68 -17.10
N ILE A 141 -18.16 -9.86 -16.29
CA ILE A 141 -17.73 -8.47 -16.00
C ILE A 141 -16.34 -8.46 -15.37
N SER A 142 -16.10 -9.33 -14.37
CA SER A 142 -14.78 -9.42 -13.73
C SER A 142 -13.70 -9.85 -14.73
N THR A 143 -13.98 -10.82 -15.58
CA THR A 143 -13.03 -11.29 -16.61
C THR A 143 -12.69 -10.17 -17.59
N ALA A 144 -13.70 -9.44 -18.08
CA ALA A 144 -13.50 -8.29 -18.95
C ALA A 144 -12.63 -7.20 -18.28
N LEU A 145 -12.89 -6.88 -17.01
CA LEU A 145 -12.07 -5.93 -16.25
C LEU A 145 -10.62 -6.41 -16.06
N TYR A 146 -10.41 -7.71 -15.84
CA TYR A 146 -9.06 -8.28 -15.73
C TYR A 146 -8.30 -8.19 -17.05
N CYS A 147 -8.95 -8.48 -18.18
CA CYS A 147 -8.38 -8.32 -19.53
C CYS A 147 -8.06 -6.85 -19.81
N LEU A 148 -9.01 -5.94 -19.55
CA LEU A 148 -8.82 -4.49 -19.76
C LEU A 148 -7.65 -3.97 -18.92
N ARG A 149 -7.55 -4.37 -17.66
CA ARG A 149 -6.43 -4.01 -16.77
C ARG A 149 -5.08 -4.51 -17.32
N ALA A 150 -5.03 -5.72 -17.88
CA ALA A 150 -3.80 -6.25 -18.49
C ALA A 150 -3.41 -5.48 -19.76
N ILE A 151 -4.38 -5.18 -20.64
CA ILE A 151 -4.16 -4.36 -21.84
C ILE A 151 -3.66 -2.97 -21.43
N TRP A 152 -4.33 -2.34 -20.46
CA TRP A 152 -3.95 -1.03 -19.93
C TRP A 152 -2.53 -1.04 -19.36
N ALA A 153 -2.16 -2.08 -18.61
CA ALA A 153 -0.81 -2.20 -18.06
C ALA A 153 0.26 -2.29 -19.15
N VAL A 154 -0.01 -2.97 -20.27
CA VAL A 154 0.93 -3.11 -21.38
C VAL A 154 1.03 -1.80 -22.20
N ALA A 155 -0.13 -1.19 -22.49
CA ALA A 155 -0.21 -0.05 -23.41
C ALA A 155 0.10 1.30 -22.75
N VAL A 156 -0.31 1.51 -21.50
CA VAL A 156 -0.32 2.85 -20.87
C VAL A 156 0.82 3.04 -19.86
N ILE A 157 1.21 1.99 -19.14
CA ILE A 157 2.27 2.13 -18.12
C ILE A 157 3.60 2.41 -18.82
N GLN A 158 4.27 3.46 -18.35
CA GLN A 158 5.62 3.83 -18.77
C GLN A 158 6.63 3.38 -17.72
N GLU A 159 7.88 3.16 -18.15
CA GLU A 159 8.96 2.84 -17.22
C GLU A 159 9.33 4.09 -16.42
N THR A 160 9.38 3.96 -15.09
CA THR A 160 9.69 5.07 -14.18
C THR A 160 11.15 5.10 -13.78
N LEU A 161 11.84 3.95 -13.89
CA LEU A 161 13.24 3.83 -13.48
C LEU A 161 14.18 3.89 -14.69
N ALA A 162 15.10 4.86 -14.69
CA ALA A 162 16.07 5.04 -15.76
C ALA A 162 17.05 3.84 -15.88
N ASP A 163 17.59 3.63 -17.09
CA ASP A 163 18.44 2.46 -17.40
C ASP A 163 19.74 2.43 -16.58
N ASP A 164 20.33 3.59 -16.30
CA ASP A 164 21.54 3.77 -15.49
C ASP A 164 21.29 3.33 -14.03
N GLN A 165 20.16 3.74 -13.46
CA GLN A 165 19.77 3.38 -12.09
C GLN A 165 19.50 1.88 -11.94
N ARG A 166 18.95 1.24 -12.99
CA ARG A 166 18.71 -0.22 -13.03
C ARG A 166 20.00 -1.04 -13.00
N ARG A 167 21.04 -0.58 -13.70
CA ARG A 167 22.34 -1.29 -13.84
C ARG A 167 23.15 -1.31 -12.54
N VAL A 168 22.93 -0.33 -11.66
CA VAL A 168 23.61 -0.25 -10.35
C VAL A 168 23.02 -1.24 -9.34
N SER A 169 21.76 -1.64 -9.50
CA SER A 169 21.11 -2.61 -8.62
C SER A 169 21.67 -4.03 -8.85
N SER A 170 22.73 -4.38 -8.13
CA SER A 170 23.45 -5.66 -8.25
C SER A 170 22.72 -6.83 -7.57
N HIS A 171 21.89 -6.53 -6.58
CA HIS A 171 21.32 -7.51 -5.65
C HIS A 171 19.89 -7.86 -6.02
N VAL A 172 19.74 -8.98 -6.73
CA VAL A 172 18.44 -9.53 -7.11
C VAL A 172 18.30 -10.91 -6.50
N PHE A 173 17.20 -11.09 -5.76
CA PHE A 173 16.90 -12.28 -4.95
C PHE A 173 17.85 -12.47 -3.77
N GLU A 174 18.22 -11.40 -3.06
CA GLU A 174 18.75 -11.59 -1.72
C GLU A 174 17.74 -12.33 -0.85
N ASN A 175 18.25 -13.00 0.18
CA ASN A 175 17.43 -13.69 1.16
C ASN A 175 16.30 -12.74 1.63
N PRO A 176 15.02 -13.11 1.53
CA PRO A 176 13.90 -12.23 1.84
C PRO A 176 13.94 -11.71 3.27
N VAL A 177 14.50 -12.49 4.20
CA VAL A 177 14.74 -12.09 5.59
C VAL A 177 15.77 -10.96 5.67
N HIS A 178 16.83 -11.02 4.85
CA HIS A 178 17.79 -9.93 4.72
C HIS A 178 17.16 -8.70 4.06
N GLY A 179 16.30 -8.90 3.05
CA GLY A 179 15.52 -7.82 2.44
C GLY A 179 14.65 -7.06 3.44
N ILE A 180 14.13 -7.73 4.47
CA ILE A 180 13.38 -7.11 5.57
C ILE A 180 14.28 -6.36 6.55
N ALA A 181 15.56 -6.72 6.67
CA ALA A 181 16.50 -6.05 7.56
C ALA A 181 16.67 -4.55 7.24
N ILE A 182 16.40 -4.14 5.98
CA ILE A 182 16.38 -2.72 5.60
C ILE A 182 15.40 -1.90 6.47
N LEU A 183 14.32 -2.52 6.96
CA LEU A 183 13.31 -1.89 7.81
C LEU A 183 13.81 -1.59 9.22
N PHE A 184 14.99 -2.08 9.59
CA PHE A 184 15.58 -1.94 10.93
C PHE A 184 16.94 -1.25 10.91
N ARG A 185 17.38 -0.74 9.75
CA ARG A 185 18.71 -0.11 9.58
C ARG A 185 18.97 1.12 10.46
N SER A 186 17.90 1.79 10.90
CA SER A 186 18.01 2.97 11.75
C SER A 186 16.91 3.02 12.80
N LYS A 187 17.10 3.84 13.83
CA LYS A 187 16.08 4.08 14.87
C LYS A 187 14.77 4.61 14.27
N LEU A 188 14.84 5.48 13.25
CA LEU A 188 13.67 5.97 12.53
C LEU A 188 12.93 4.83 11.84
N PHE A 189 13.66 4.01 11.06
CA PHE A 189 13.07 2.91 10.30
C PHE A 189 12.42 1.89 11.23
N THR A 190 13.07 1.54 12.34
CA THR A 190 12.56 0.63 13.35
C THR A 190 11.26 1.14 13.98
N ARG A 191 11.21 2.41 14.38
CA ARG A 191 9.99 3.04 14.95
C ARG A 191 8.83 3.02 13.95
N LEU A 192 9.10 3.35 12.69
CA LEU A 192 8.09 3.31 11.63
C LEU A 192 7.62 1.87 11.32
N THR A 193 8.50 0.88 11.40
CA THR A 193 8.13 -0.54 11.29
C THR A 193 7.24 -0.96 12.45
N ALA A 194 7.55 -0.54 13.68
CA ALA A 194 6.71 -0.82 14.84
C ALA A 194 5.31 -0.21 14.69
N LEU A 195 5.21 1.00 14.12
CA LEU A 195 3.92 1.62 13.80
C LEU A 195 3.15 0.84 12.72
N ILE A 196 3.81 0.39 11.64
CA ILE A 196 3.17 -0.47 10.63
C ILE A 196 2.67 -1.76 11.27
N ALA A 197 3.50 -2.40 12.10
CA ALA A 197 3.15 -3.65 12.76
C ALA A 197 1.90 -3.51 13.62
N LEU A 198 1.90 -2.50 14.50
CA LEU A 198 0.81 -2.22 15.42
C LEU A 198 -0.48 -1.86 14.69
N THR A 199 -0.40 -0.90 13.75
CA THR A 199 -1.58 -0.44 13.00
C THR A 199 -2.17 -1.53 12.12
N SER A 200 -1.34 -2.33 11.45
CA SER A 200 -1.81 -3.40 10.54
C SER A 200 -2.40 -4.57 11.32
N PHE A 201 -1.78 -4.95 12.45
CA PHE A 201 -2.30 -5.98 13.35
C PHE A 201 -3.70 -5.63 13.86
N VAL A 202 -3.87 -4.44 14.43
CA VAL A 202 -5.16 -4.01 14.98
C VAL A 202 -6.20 -3.77 13.89
N ALA A 203 -5.81 -3.10 12.79
CA ALA A 203 -6.71 -2.84 11.66
C ALA A 203 -7.31 -4.12 11.10
N ASN A 204 -6.48 -5.15 10.89
CA ASN A 204 -6.95 -6.41 10.32
C ASN A 204 -7.68 -7.29 11.35
N GLY A 205 -7.33 -7.21 12.63
CA GLY A 205 -8.05 -7.89 13.71
C GLY A 205 -9.51 -7.45 13.87
N ILE A 206 -9.82 -6.19 13.55
CA ILE A 206 -11.18 -5.61 13.63
C ILE A 206 -11.89 -5.62 12.26
N PHE A 207 -11.21 -6.07 11.20
CA PHE A 207 -11.66 -5.91 9.80
C PHE A 207 -13.01 -6.57 9.46
N GLN A 208 -13.39 -7.65 10.16
CA GLN A 208 -14.69 -8.32 9.99
C GLN A 208 -15.89 -7.36 10.20
N ILE A 209 -15.72 -6.31 11.01
CA ILE A 209 -16.74 -5.29 11.27
C ILE A 209 -16.75 -4.20 10.17
N ARG A 210 -15.69 -4.06 9.36
CA ARG A 210 -15.49 -2.95 8.40
C ARG A 210 -16.13 -3.13 7.02
N LEU A 211 -16.62 -4.32 6.65
CA LEU A 211 -17.12 -4.61 5.30
C LEU A 211 -18.32 -3.75 4.86
N PHE A 212 -19.02 -3.09 5.79
CA PHE A 212 -20.12 -2.16 5.51
C PHE A 212 -19.72 -0.67 5.41
N TYR A 213 -18.44 -0.31 5.59
CA TYR A 213 -18.07 1.06 6.04
C TYR A 213 -16.94 1.78 5.29
N LEU A 214 -16.45 1.25 4.16
CA LEU A 214 -15.28 1.82 3.44
C LEU A 214 -15.51 3.15 2.68
N ASN A 215 -16.70 3.76 2.68
CA ASN A 215 -16.96 4.95 1.86
C ASN A 215 -16.23 6.23 2.37
N GLY A 216 -16.01 6.37 3.68
CA GLY A 216 -15.39 7.57 4.25
C GLY A 216 -13.88 7.69 4.02
N SER A 217 -13.18 6.56 3.90
CA SER A 217 -11.72 6.53 3.73
C SER A 217 -11.28 7.04 2.36
N ILE A 218 -12.14 6.94 1.35
CA ILE A 218 -11.87 7.44 -0.02
C ILE A 218 -11.68 8.96 0.00
N ILE A 219 -12.57 9.71 0.66
CA ILE A 219 -12.50 11.17 0.76
C ILE A 219 -11.27 11.58 1.60
N ALA A 220 -11.04 10.87 2.71
CA ALA A 220 -9.92 11.15 3.58
C ALA A 220 -8.57 10.97 2.84
N GLN A 221 -8.41 9.87 2.11
CA GLN A 221 -7.15 9.53 1.43
C GLN A 221 -6.89 10.38 0.17
N SER A 222 -7.94 10.87 -0.51
CA SER A 222 -7.83 11.68 -1.73
C SER A 222 -7.64 13.17 -1.47
N LEU A 223 -8.43 13.76 -0.56
CA LEU A 223 -8.46 15.21 -0.33
C LEU A 223 -7.83 15.60 1.01
N LEU A 224 -8.27 14.98 2.10
CA LEU A 224 -7.86 15.37 3.46
C LEU A 224 -6.37 15.13 3.70
N LEU A 225 -5.81 14.05 3.14
CA LEU A 225 -4.40 13.72 3.32
C LEU A 225 -3.47 14.83 2.82
N LYS A 226 -3.76 15.40 1.64
CA LYS A 226 -2.95 16.49 1.09
C LYS A 226 -2.99 17.73 2.00
N LEU A 227 -4.20 18.11 2.42
CA LEU A 227 -4.39 19.25 3.32
C LEU A 227 -3.63 19.06 4.65
N LEU A 228 -3.74 17.88 5.26
CA LEU A 228 -3.04 17.59 6.52
C LEU A 228 -1.52 17.53 6.32
N MET A 229 -1.03 17.02 5.18
CA MET A 229 0.41 17.00 4.90
C MET A 229 0.99 18.41 4.82
N ASP A 230 0.28 19.36 4.19
CA ASP A 230 0.71 20.76 4.12
C ASP A 230 0.67 21.47 5.48
N CYS A 231 -0.26 21.09 6.38
CA CYS A 231 -0.42 21.75 7.68
C CYS A 231 0.44 21.15 8.81
N ILE A 232 0.49 19.81 8.92
CA ILE A 232 1.04 19.11 10.10
C ILE A 232 2.12 18.07 9.76
N GLN A 233 2.50 17.96 8.48
CA GLN A 233 3.53 17.04 7.97
C GLN A 233 3.27 15.55 8.30
N GLU A 234 4.17 14.65 7.91
CA GLU A 234 3.98 13.20 8.05
C GLU A 234 3.80 12.78 9.51
N ARG A 235 4.60 13.34 10.43
CA ARG A 235 4.52 13.03 11.86
C ARG A 235 3.16 13.42 12.44
N GLY A 236 2.68 14.63 12.15
CA GLY A 236 1.39 15.10 12.64
C GLY A 236 0.25 14.26 12.08
N VAL A 237 0.29 13.92 10.79
CA VAL A 237 -0.71 13.04 10.16
C VAL A 237 -0.77 11.68 10.85
N ILE A 238 0.39 11.07 11.18
CA ILE A 238 0.43 9.79 11.90
C ILE A 238 -0.27 9.93 13.25
N VAL A 239 0.03 10.97 14.03
CA VAL A 239 -0.58 11.18 15.36
C VAL A 239 -2.09 11.38 15.24
N VAL A 240 -2.55 12.25 14.33
CA VAL A 240 -3.98 12.50 14.09
C VAL A 240 -4.71 11.23 13.63
N ALA A 241 -4.09 10.44 12.75
CA ALA A 241 -4.65 9.15 12.32
C ALA A 241 -4.79 8.16 13.49
N LEU A 242 -3.77 8.05 14.35
CA LEU A 242 -3.83 7.17 15.51
C LEU A 242 -4.87 7.63 16.54
N LEU A 243 -5.04 8.94 16.75
CA LEU A 243 -6.12 9.49 17.56
C LEU A 243 -7.50 9.12 16.98
N GLY A 244 -7.67 9.21 15.66
CA GLY A 244 -8.87 8.74 14.97
C GLY A 244 -9.14 7.25 15.23
N ARG A 245 -8.11 6.40 15.20
CA ARG A 245 -8.25 4.97 15.52
C ARG A 245 -8.62 4.70 16.98
N ILE A 246 -8.15 5.51 17.93
CA ILE A 246 -8.58 5.41 19.33
C ILE A 246 -10.06 5.76 19.46
N LEU A 247 -10.52 6.85 18.82
CA LEU A 247 -11.92 7.25 18.85
C LEU A 247 -12.83 6.20 18.21
N GLU A 248 -12.40 5.59 17.11
CA GLU A 248 -13.08 4.44 16.50
C GLU A 248 -13.23 3.28 17.50
N CYS A 249 -12.12 2.84 18.11
CA CYS A 249 -12.14 1.73 19.06
C CYS A 249 -12.97 2.06 20.31
N GLY A 250 -12.91 3.30 20.81
CA GLY A 250 -13.75 3.76 21.92
C GLY A 250 -15.24 3.74 21.57
N SER A 251 -15.59 4.12 20.34
CA SER A 251 -16.97 4.04 19.84
C SER A 251 -17.45 2.58 19.76
N TYR A 252 -16.59 1.66 19.32
CA TYR A 252 -16.91 0.23 19.32
C TYR A 252 -16.97 -0.39 20.72
N ALA A 253 -16.13 0.04 21.65
CA ALA A 253 -16.25 -0.36 23.05
C ALA A 253 -17.57 0.15 23.65
N ALA A 254 -18.03 1.34 23.27
CA ALA A 254 -19.28 1.91 23.73
C ALA A 254 -20.51 1.11 23.28
N THR A 255 -20.46 0.41 22.14
CA THR A 255 -21.59 -0.42 21.69
C THR A 255 -21.84 -1.63 22.60
N ALA A 256 -20.85 -2.06 23.38
CA ALA A 256 -21.02 -3.09 24.40
C ALA A 256 -21.95 -2.65 25.53
N PHE A 257 -22.02 -1.35 25.81
CA PHE A 257 -22.88 -0.76 26.85
C PHE A 257 -24.13 -0.10 26.26
N TYR A 258 -24.05 0.38 25.01
CA TYR A 258 -25.11 1.09 24.32
C TYR A 258 -25.25 0.57 22.87
N PRO A 259 -25.99 -0.53 22.65
CA PRO A 259 -26.00 -1.27 21.39
C PRO A 259 -26.86 -0.60 20.30
N HIS A 260 -26.65 0.69 20.06
CA HIS A 260 -27.31 1.44 18.99
C HIS A 260 -26.45 1.49 17.74
N LYS A 261 -27.05 1.13 16.61
CA LYS A 261 -26.37 1.05 15.29
C LYS A 261 -25.76 2.38 14.84
N TRP A 262 -26.33 3.53 15.27
CA TRP A 262 -25.82 4.86 14.89
C TRP A 262 -24.40 5.12 15.39
N ILE A 263 -23.98 4.56 16.53
CA ILE A 263 -22.61 4.72 17.06
C ILE A 263 -21.59 4.14 16.08
N VAL A 264 -21.92 3.01 15.45
CA VAL A 264 -21.07 2.39 14.43
C VAL A 264 -20.92 3.29 13.21
N PHE A 265 -22.00 3.98 12.79
CA PHE A 265 -21.95 4.96 11.71
C PHE A 265 -21.16 6.22 12.09
N ALA A 266 -21.29 6.71 13.33
CA ALA A 266 -20.52 7.84 13.82
C ALA A 266 -19.01 7.51 13.89
N ALA A 267 -18.65 6.27 14.23
CA ALA A 267 -17.27 5.79 14.28
C ALA A 267 -16.57 5.75 12.89
N MET A 268 -17.32 5.85 11.79
CA MET A 268 -16.76 5.85 10.43
C MET A 268 -15.89 7.06 10.15
N ILE A 269 -16.28 8.23 10.66
CA ILE A 269 -15.57 9.49 10.45
C ILE A 269 -14.14 9.38 11.01
N PRO A 270 -13.94 9.04 12.30
CA PRO A 270 -12.59 8.89 12.85
C PRO A 270 -11.84 7.67 12.29
N SER A 271 -12.52 6.57 11.91
CA SER A 271 -11.90 5.42 11.24
C SER A 271 -11.21 5.81 9.92
N SER A 272 -11.90 6.65 9.13
CA SER A 272 -11.41 7.14 7.83
C SER A 272 -10.13 7.97 7.94
N ILE A 273 -10.01 8.77 9.00
CA ILE A 273 -8.79 9.52 9.33
C ILE A 273 -7.66 8.55 9.73
N GLY A 274 -8.00 7.45 10.41
CA GLY A 274 -7.02 6.45 10.82
C GLY A 274 -6.31 5.74 9.68
N ASP A 275 -6.95 5.60 8.52
CA ASP A 275 -6.38 4.96 7.33
C ASP A 275 -5.25 5.79 6.69
N LEU A 276 -5.10 7.07 7.06
CA LEU A 276 -4.06 7.96 6.56
C LEU A 276 -2.65 7.60 7.08
N SER A 277 -2.59 6.92 8.23
CA SER A 277 -1.33 6.58 8.91
C SER A 277 -0.38 5.77 8.01
N PHE A 278 -0.89 4.80 7.25
CA PHE A 278 -0.03 3.94 6.43
C PHE A 278 0.64 4.71 5.29
N ALA A 279 -0.09 5.59 4.60
CA ALA A 279 0.46 6.42 3.53
C ALA A 279 1.55 7.36 4.06
N ALA A 280 1.33 7.97 5.23
CA ALA A 280 2.31 8.82 5.88
C ALA A 280 3.57 8.05 6.29
N ILE A 281 3.44 6.86 6.89
CA ILE A 281 4.58 6.03 7.30
C ILE A 281 5.38 5.54 6.08
N ALA A 282 4.69 5.05 5.04
CA ALA A 282 5.32 4.59 3.81
C ALA A 282 6.05 5.72 3.08
N SER A 283 5.49 6.94 3.08
CA SER A 283 6.13 8.14 2.54
C SER A 283 7.38 8.51 3.33
N LEU A 284 7.29 8.57 4.66
CA LEU A 284 8.44 8.98 5.49
C LEU A 284 9.63 8.03 5.33
N LYS A 285 9.38 6.71 5.16
CA LYS A 285 10.43 5.74 4.80
C LYS A 285 10.99 5.97 3.40
N SER A 286 10.11 6.22 2.43
CA SER A 286 10.46 6.51 1.03
C SER A 286 11.35 7.75 0.88
N ILE A 287 11.09 8.81 1.64
CA ILE A 287 11.89 10.05 1.62
C ILE A 287 13.30 9.81 2.15
N ASN A 288 13.46 8.89 3.11
CA ASN A 288 14.75 8.55 3.74
C ASN A 288 15.41 7.33 3.07
N CYS A 289 15.17 7.13 1.78
CA CYS A 289 15.69 6.03 0.97
C CYS A 289 16.23 6.55 -0.35
N SER A 290 17.26 5.90 -0.89
CA SER A 290 17.74 6.20 -2.24
C SER A 290 16.81 5.60 -3.29
N VAL A 291 16.86 6.17 -4.49
CA VAL A 291 16.01 5.75 -5.63
C VAL A 291 16.26 4.27 -6.00
N GLN A 292 17.50 3.79 -5.86
CA GLN A 292 17.90 2.43 -6.23
C GLN A 292 17.38 1.35 -5.27
N GLU A 293 17.05 1.74 -4.03
CA GLU A 293 16.55 0.82 -3.00
C GLU A 293 15.02 0.92 -2.83
N GLN A 294 14.36 1.75 -3.63
CA GLN A 294 12.96 2.11 -3.42
C GLN A 294 12.01 0.90 -3.54
N GLY A 295 12.26 0.01 -4.50
CA GLY A 295 11.50 -1.23 -4.68
C GLY A 295 11.71 -2.19 -3.53
N ARG A 296 12.97 -2.46 -3.20
CA ARG A 296 13.36 -3.29 -2.04
C ARG A 296 12.70 -2.79 -0.76
N LEU A 297 12.74 -1.47 -0.49
CA LEU A 297 12.14 -0.87 0.69
C LEU A 297 10.62 -1.07 0.72
N GLN A 298 9.91 -0.72 -0.35
CA GLN A 298 8.46 -0.88 -0.41
C GLN A 298 8.07 -2.36 -0.34
N GLY A 299 8.76 -3.24 -1.06
CA GLY A 299 8.56 -4.68 -0.97
C GLY A 299 8.74 -5.22 0.45
N ALA A 300 9.76 -4.75 1.17
CA ALA A 300 9.95 -5.10 2.57
C ALA A 300 8.81 -4.58 3.46
N ILE A 301 8.36 -3.33 3.28
CA ILE A 301 7.23 -2.76 4.04
C ILE A 301 5.97 -3.64 3.91
N TYR A 302 5.62 -4.02 2.67
CA TYR A 302 4.44 -4.84 2.41
C TYR A 302 4.61 -6.30 2.85
N GLY A 303 5.81 -6.85 2.71
CA GLY A 303 6.14 -8.18 3.23
C GLY A 303 5.97 -8.24 4.75
N ALA A 304 6.61 -7.33 5.49
CA ALA A 304 6.49 -7.26 6.94
C ALA A 304 5.04 -7.01 7.40
N ARG A 305 4.32 -6.12 6.70
CA ARG A 305 2.90 -5.85 6.96
C ARG A 305 2.04 -7.10 6.85
N ALA A 306 2.27 -7.96 5.86
CA ALA A 306 1.47 -9.17 5.63
C ALA A 306 1.45 -10.13 6.83
N ILE A 307 2.57 -10.26 7.58
CA ILE A 307 2.61 -11.06 8.81
C ILE A 307 1.66 -10.50 9.86
N PHE A 308 1.74 -9.20 10.12
CA PHE A 308 0.91 -8.56 11.15
C PHE A 308 -0.58 -8.58 10.75
N GLU A 309 -0.87 -8.43 9.46
CA GLU A 309 -2.23 -8.61 8.95
C GLU A 309 -2.73 -10.05 9.10
N ALA A 310 -1.89 -11.07 8.94
CA ALA A 310 -2.29 -12.45 9.19
C ALA A 310 -2.53 -12.74 10.68
N ALA A 311 -1.67 -12.19 11.55
CA ALA A 311 -1.73 -12.44 12.98
C ALA A 311 -2.96 -11.77 13.65
N GLY A 312 -3.36 -10.58 13.17
CA GLY A 312 -4.47 -9.79 13.73
C GLY A 312 -5.77 -10.59 13.88
N PRO A 313 -6.37 -11.09 12.78
CA PRO A 313 -7.62 -11.86 12.82
C PRO A 313 -7.55 -13.10 13.71
N ILE A 314 -6.40 -13.80 13.76
CA ILE A 314 -6.23 -15.01 14.57
C ILE A 314 -6.33 -14.67 16.06
N VAL A 315 -5.59 -13.65 16.50
CA VAL A 315 -5.60 -13.23 17.90
C VAL A 315 -6.97 -12.66 18.29
N TYR A 316 -7.55 -11.80 17.46
CA TYR A 316 -8.86 -11.21 17.75
C TYR A 316 -9.97 -12.27 17.72
N ALA A 317 -9.94 -13.24 16.81
CA ALA A 317 -10.89 -14.35 16.80
C ALA A 317 -10.79 -15.21 18.07
N ALA A 318 -9.57 -15.50 18.54
CA ALA A 318 -9.36 -16.22 19.79
C ALA A 318 -9.90 -15.43 21.00
N MET A 319 -9.67 -14.12 21.03
CA MET A 319 -10.25 -13.23 22.06
C MET A 319 -11.77 -13.25 22.00
N TYR A 320 -12.38 -13.01 20.83
CA TYR A 320 -13.84 -13.05 20.68
C TYR A 320 -14.43 -14.40 21.10
N SER A 321 -13.79 -15.52 20.72
CA SER A 321 -14.23 -16.87 21.09
C SER A 321 -14.19 -17.12 22.59
N ALA A 322 -13.10 -16.75 23.26
CA ALA A 322 -12.97 -16.86 24.72
C ALA A 322 -14.03 -16.01 25.47
N MET A 323 -14.50 -14.94 24.82
CA MET A 323 -15.43 -13.98 25.39
C MET A 323 -16.90 -14.25 25.04
N LEU A 324 -17.20 -15.30 24.27
CA LEU A 324 -18.59 -15.75 24.06
C LEU A 324 -19.25 -16.22 25.37
N HIS A 325 -18.44 -16.54 26.38
CA HIS A 325 -18.88 -17.02 27.69
C HIS A 325 -18.89 -15.93 28.78
N ASP A 326 -18.38 -14.72 28.51
CA ASP A 326 -18.19 -13.66 29.51
C ASP A 326 -18.71 -12.29 29.01
N THR A 327 -19.28 -11.47 29.90
CA THR A 327 -20.12 -10.31 29.52
C THR A 327 -19.40 -9.09 28.92
N SER A 328 -18.08 -9.12 28.73
CA SER A 328 -17.34 -7.90 28.34
C SER A 328 -16.97 -7.84 26.86
N HIS A 329 -17.91 -7.77 25.92
CA HIS A 329 -17.64 -7.63 24.48
C HIS A 329 -16.74 -6.41 24.08
N ALA A 330 -16.37 -5.55 25.04
CA ALA A 330 -15.49 -4.40 24.87
C ALA A 330 -13.98 -4.71 24.91
N THR A 331 -13.53 -5.83 25.47
CA THR A 331 -12.09 -6.08 25.74
C THR A 331 -11.18 -6.00 24.50
N PRO A 332 -11.54 -6.54 23.31
CA PRO A 332 -10.69 -6.42 22.13
C PRO A 332 -10.47 -4.96 21.73
N PHE A 333 -11.50 -4.12 21.84
CA PHE A 333 -11.42 -2.69 21.53
C PHE A 333 -10.62 -1.90 22.57
N VAL A 334 -10.71 -2.29 23.85
CA VAL A 334 -9.86 -1.69 24.91
C VAL A 334 -8.39 -2.02 24.67
N LEU A 335 -8.06 -3.27 24.34
CA LEU A 335 -6.71 -3.66 23.95
C LEU A 335 -6.24 -2.87 22.72
N SER A 336 -7.09 -2.71 21.70
CA SER A 336 -6.79 -1.88 20.53
C SER A 336 -6.43 -0.44 20.91
N MET A 337 -7.19 0.18 21.83
CA MET A 337 -6.91 1.54 22.29
C MET A 337 -5.55 1.63 22.99
N VAL A 338 -5.22 0.68 23.87
CA VAL A 338 -3.90 0.64 24.54
C VAL A 338 -2.76 0.54 23.52
N LEU A 339 -2.91 -0.32 22.52
CA LEU A 339 -1.94 -0.45 21.44
C LEU A 339 -1.81 0.87 20.65
N TYR A 340 -2.91 1.53 20.30
CA TYR A 340 -2.82 2.81 19.59
C TYR A 340 -2.22 3.94 20.44
N VAL A 341 -2.45 3.96 21.76
CA VAL A 341 -1.77 4.89 22.69
C VAL A 341 -0.26 4.66 22.70
N LEU A 342 0.18 3.40 22.71
CA LEU A 342 1.59 3.05 22.53
C LEU A 342 2.11 3.53 21.18
N GLY A 343 1.32 3.36 20.11
CA GLY A 343 1.61 3.90 18.78
C GLY A 343 1.80 5.42 18.77
N ILE A 344 0.93 6.18 19.43
CA ILE A 344 1.06 7.64 19.54
C ILE A 344 2.35 7.99 20.27
N SER A 345 2.67 7.27 21.35
CA SER A 345 3.91 7.47 22.11
C SER A 345 5.14 7.29 21.20
N ILE A 346 5.17 6.25 20.36
CA ILE A 346 6.22 6.03 19.37
C ILE A 346 6.25 7.15 18.31
N ALA A 347 5.08 7.56 17.81
CA ALA A 347 4.95 8.61 16.80
C ALA A 347 5.44 9.97 17.30
N CYS A 348 5.22 10.30 18.58
CA CYS A 348 5.70 11.53 19.20
C CYS A 348 7.24 11.58 19.33
N ILE A 349 7.92 10.43 19.30
CA ILE A 349 9.39 10.35 19.36
C ILE A 349 10.02 10.41 17.96
N LEU A 350 9.21 10.43 16.89
CA LEU A 350 9.72 10.59 15.53
C LEU A 350 10.37 11.98 15.38
N PRO A 351 11.54 12.09 14.73
CA PRO A 351 12.13 13.38 14.41
C PRO A 351 11.13 14.18 13.57
N ALA A 352 10.93 15.46 13.92
CA ALA A 352 10.15 16.37 13.08
C ALA A 352 10.84 16.44 11.70
N SER A 353 10.08 16.29 10.60
CA SER A 353 10.66 16.40 9.27
C SER A 353 11.12 17.84 9.07
N LYS A 354 12.41 18.08 9.28
CA LYS A 354 13.07 19.27 8.76
C LYS A 354 13.14 19.11 7.24
N THR A 355 12.07 19.43 6.55
CA THR A 355 12.12 19.68 5.11
C THR A 355 12.96 20.94 4.93
N SER A 356 14.26 20.75 4.66
CA SER A 356 15.10 21.44 3.65
C SER A 356 14.86 22.93 3.33
N ARG A 357 14.23 23.73 4.19
CA ARG A 357 14.01 25.17 3.94
C ARG A 357 15.33 25.96 4.02
N THR A 358 16.36 25.37 4.60
CA THR A 358 17.70 25.97 4.71
C THR A 358 18.62 25.53 3.56
N GLU A 359 18.44 24.33 3.00
CA GLU A 359 19.29 23.85 1.90
C GLU A 359 18.85 24.36 0.53
N SER A 360 17.55 24.59 0.30
CA SER A 360 17.10 25.18 -0.97
C SER A 360 17.56 26.64 -1.13
N ILE A 361 17.56 27.41 -0.03
CA ILE A 361 18.06 28.79 -0.03
C ILE A 361 19.57 28.80 -0.27
N ASP A 362 20.32 27.91 0.37
CA ASP A 362 21.79 27.88 0.23
C ASP A 362 22.23 27.33 -1.14
N HIS A 363 21.43 26.47 -1.78
CA HIS A 363 21.69 25.99 -3.14
C HIS A 363 21.35 27.05 -4.19
N ASP A 364 20.20 27.73 -4.07
CA ASP A 364 19.83 28.84 -4.96
C ASP A 364 20.78 30.04 -4.80
N GLU A 365 21.22 30.36 -3.57
CA GLU A 365 22.16 31.44 -3.32
C GLU A 365 23.57 31.12 -3.85
N LYS A 366 24.01 29.85 -3.77
CA LYS A 366 25.28 29.41 -4.39
C LYS A 366 25.22 29.35 -5.91
N VAL A 367 24.09 28.96 -6.50
CA VAL A 367 23.90 28.95 -7.96
C VAL A 367 23.80 30.38 -8.52
N VAL A 368 23.13 31.29 -7.81
CA VAL A 368 23.06 32.72 -8.17
C VAL A 368 24.42 33.41 -8.01
N ARG A 369 25.24 33.03 -7.01
CA ARG A 369 26.62 33.55 -6.85
C ARG A 369 27.65 32.92 -7.80
N ALA A 370 27.37 31.76 -8.37
CA ALA A 370 28.26 31.05 -9.30
C ALA A 370 27.96 31.35 -10.79
N ALA A 371 26.89 32.10 -11.09
CA ALA A 371 26.63 32.57 -12.44
C ALA A 371 27.69 33.62 -12.83
N PRO A 372 28.39 33.48 -13.98
CA PRO A 372 29.36 34.46 -14.43
C PRO A 372 28.66 35.81 -14.61
N SER A 373 29.27 36.87 -14.08
CA SER A 373 28.71 38.21 -14.18
C SER A 373 28.69 38.63 -15.64
N THR A 374 27.69 39.42 -16.04
CA THR A 374 27.52 39.94 -17.41
C THR A 374 28.69 40.79 -17.91
N ALA A 375 29.70 41.05 -17.08
CA ALA A 375 30.96 41.69 -17.46
C ALA A 375 31.94 40.74 -18.17
N ASP A 376 31.84 39.41 -17.97
CA ASP A 376 32.81 38.45 -18.54
C ASP A 376 32.59 38.14 -20.03
N PHE A 377 31.44 38.53 -20.59
CA PHE A 377 31.11 38.35 -22.01
C PHE A 377 31.67 39.46 -22.93
N ALA A 378 32.32 40.48 -22.38
CA ALA A 378 32.76 41.66 -23.14
C ALA A 378 34.21 41.61 -23.67
N LEU A 379 34.95 40.50 -23.49
CA LEU A 379 36.38 40.41 -23.89
C LEU A 379 36.72 39.30 -24.90
N ALA A 380 35.75 38.72 -25.60
CA ALA A 380 36.04 37.80 -26.69
C ALA A 380 36.11 38.56 -28.04
N GLU A 381 37.33 38.94 -28.43
CA GLU A 381 37.69 39.38 -29.79
C GLU A 381 37.43 38.27 -30.83
N PRO A 382 37.08 38.60 -32.10
CA PRO A 382 36.77 37.58 -33.10
C PRO A 382 38.04 37.11 -33.82
N LEU A 383 38.42 35.85 -33.64
CA LEU A 383 39.38 35.15 -34.49
C LEU A 383 38.69 34.72 -35.79
N LEU A 384 38.99 35.45 -36.86
CA LEU A 384 38.82 35.04 -38.25
C LEU A 384 39.83 33.95 -38.63
N ASP A 385 39.45 33.17 -39.64
CA ASP A 385 40.24 32.21 -40.44
C ASP A 385 40.51 30.80 -39.88
N ASP A 386 39.63 29.86 -40.24
CA ASP A 386 40.07 28.54 -40.73
C ASP A 386 39.12 28.02 -41.83
N PRO A 387 39.55 27.95 -43.11
CA PRO A 387 38.73 27.46 -44.21
C PRO A 387 38.98 25.96 -44.40
N LYS A 388 38.16 25.08 -43.80
CA LYS A 388 38.06 23.65 -44.17
C LYS A 388 36.94 22.91 -43.45
N VAL A 389 35.68 23.14 -43.84
CA VAL A 389 34.65 22.08 -43.77
C VAL A 389 33.70 22.24 -44.95
N GLU A 390 34.12 21.67 -46.07
CA GLU A 390 33.26 21.38 -47.22
C GLU A 390 32.50 20.06 -46.96
N VAL A 391 31.18 20.11 -47.23
CA VAL A 391 30.36 19.05 -47.85
C VAL A 391 30.01 17.81 -47.00
N LEU A 392 28.73 17.74 -46.60
CA LEU A 392 27.79 16.73 -47.13
C LEU A 392 26.34 17.15 -46.84
N ILE A 393 25.57 17.29 -47.92
CA ILE A 393 24.14 17.59 -48.00
C ILE A 393 23.32 16.43 -47.45
#